data_AF-A0A2L0N6E8-F1
#
_entry.id   AF-A0A2L0N6E8-F1
#
_cell.length_a   1.000
_cell.length_b   1.000
_cell.length_c   1.000
_cell.angle_alpha   90.00
_cell.angle_beta   90.00
_cell.angle_gamma   90.00
#
_symmetry.space_group_name_H-M   'P 1'
#
loop_
_entity.id
_entity.type
_entity.pdbx_description
1 polymer ?
#
loop_
_entity_poly.entity_id
_entity_poly.type
_entity_poly.pdbx_seq_one_letter_code
_entity_poly.pdbx_strand_id
1 'polypeptide(L)' 'MTDRQEPTTMSTDTPKGPASYFPSIEKKHGQPISYWTELIRSSPLAKHMELVAWLKAEHGLGHGHANALVKHTLDEGAK' A
#
# COMPACT_ATOMS: atom_id res chain seq x y z
N MET A 1 -31.79 22.01 11.22
CA MET A 1 -31.20 21.56 12.50
C MET A 1 -31.74 20.16 12.74
N THR A 2 -31.26 19.14 12.04
CA THR A 2 -29.97 18.48 12.23
C THR A 2 -29.40 18.06 10.87
N ASP A 3 -28.22 18.60 10.58
CA ASP A 3 -27.25 17.99 9.68
C ASP A 3 -26.77 16.68 10.33
N ARG A 4 -26.86 15.57 9.60
CA ARG A 4 -26.10 14.37 9.93
C ARG A 4 -25.82 13.59 8.66
N GLN A 5 -24.65 13.87 8.13
CA GLN A 5 -23.96 13.10 7.11
C GLN A 5 -23.94 11.60 7.48
N GLU A 6 -24.39 10.77 6.55
CA GLU A 6 -24.02 9.36 6.49
C GLU A 6 -22.65 9.28 5.78
N PRO A 7 -21.63 8.64 6.37
CA PRO A 7 -20.32 8.54 5.72
C PRO A 7 -20.35 7.54 4.55
N THR A 8 -20.37 8.10 3.34
CA THR A 8 -19.43 7.86 2.23
C THR A 8 -19.07 6.41 1.84
N THR A 9 -19.64 6.01 0.69
CA THR A 9 -19.04 5.20 -0.40
C THR A 9 -18.54 3.78 -0.11
N MET A 10 -19.38 2.78 -0.39
CA MET A 10 -18.91 1.49 -0.95
C MET A 10 -18.62 1.69 -2.45
N SER A 11 -17.47 2.25 -2.79
CA SER A 11 -17.00 2.22 -4.19
C SER A 11 -16.28 0.90 -4.43
N THR A 12 -17.01 -0.06 -4.98
CA THR A 12 -16.46 -1.24 -5.65
C THR A 12 -15.80 -0.83 -6.98
N ASP A 13 -14.83 0.08 -6.92
CA ASP A 13 -13.90 0.25 -8.04
C ASP A 13 -13.03 -0.99 -8.04
N THR A 14 -13.31 -1.93 -8.95
CA THR A 14 -12.48 -3.12 -9.12
C THR A 14 -11.13 -2.60 -9.60
N PRO A 15 -10.08 -2.55 -8.76
CA PRO A 15 -8.89 -1.84 -9.14
C PRO A 15 -8.14 -2.69 -10.16
N LYS A 16 -8.39 -2.45 -11.45
CA LYS A 16 -7.60 -3.02 -12.55
C LYS A 16 -6.21 -2.38 -12.48
N GLY A 17 -5.32 -3.00 -11.71
CA GLY A 17 -3.97 -2.53 -11.46
C GLY A 17 -3.34 -3.23 -10.25
N PRO A 18 -2.09 -2.89 -9.89
CA PRO A 18 -1.38 -3.46 -8.73
C PRO A 18 -2.13 -3.32 -7.40
N ALA A 19 -3.12 -2.42 -7.32
CA ALA A 19 -4.02 -2.30 -6.19
C ALA A 19 -4.97 -3.51 -5.99
N SER A 20 -5.11 -4.41 -6.96
CA SER A 20 -5.78 -5.71 -6.75
C SER A 20 -5.10 -6.59 -5.71
N TYR A 21 -3.79 -6.42 -5.49
CA TYR A 21 -3.04 -7.22 -4.51
C TYR A 21 -3.21 -6.73 -3.07
N PHE A 22 -3.72 -5.52 -2.89
CA PHE A 22 -3.81 -4.85 -1.60
C PHE A 22 -4.69 -5.57 -0.57
N PRO A 23 -5.95 -5.92 -0.87
CA PRO A 23 -6.77 -6.68 0.07
C PRO A 23 -6.17 -8.04 0.44
N SER A 24 -5.33 -8.65 -0.41
CA SER A 24 -4.60 -9.87 -0.07
C SER A 24 -3.39 -9.62 0.85
N ILE A 25 -2.70 -8.49 0.69
CA ILE A 25 -1.60 -8.08 1.57
C ILE A 25 -2.14 -7.75 2.97
N GLU A 26 -3.24 -7.00 3.06
CA GLU A 26 -3.88 -6.65 4.33
C GLU A 26 -4.37 -7.90 5.06
N LYS A 27 -4.98 -8.85 4.35
CA LYS A 27 -5.38 -10.15 4.93
C LYS A 27 -4.19 -10.99 5.41
N LYS A 28 -3.06 -10.93 4.70
CA LYS A 28 -1.88 -11.75 5.01
C LYS A 28 -1.01 -11.17 6.13
N HIS A 29 -0.87 -9.85 6.16
CA HIS A 29 0.00 -9.15 7.09
C HIS A 29 -0.75 -8.39 8.20
N GLY A 30 -2.08 -8.28 8.12
CA GLY A 30 -2.92 -7.67 9.15
C GLY A 30 -2.77 -6.15 9.29
N GLN A 31 -2.16 -5.48 8.32
CA GLN A 31 -1.92 -4.05 8.33
C GLN A 31 -2.47 -3.41 7.05
N PRO A 32 -3.10 -2.22 7.14
CA PRO A 32 -3.68 -1.56 5.97
C PRO A 32 -2.61 -1.08 4.99
N ILE A 33 -2.96 -0.84 3.73
CA ILE A 33 -1.98 -0.36 2.73
C ILE A 33 -1.36 0.98 3.09
N SER A 34 -2.13 1.91 3.69
CA SER A 34 -1.60 3.19 4.16
C SER A 34 -0.41 2.99 5.12
N TYR A 35 -0.50 2.01 6.01
CA TYR A 35 0.60 1.70 6.92
C TYR A 35 1.86 1.32 6.16
N TRP A 36 1.74 0.48 5.13
CA TRP A 36 2.88 0.07 4.30
C TRP A 36 3.45 1.21 3.47
N THR A 37 2.60 2.06 2.87
CA THR A 37 3.07 3.19 2.07
C THR A 37 3.73 4.27 2.95
N GLU A 38 3.19 4.56 4.12
CA GLU A 38 3.80 5.45 5.12
C GLU A 38 5.13 4.91 5.66
N LEU A 39 5.21 3.59 5.87
CA LEU A 39 6.43 2.91 6.30
C LEU A 39 7.53 3.00 5.23
N ILE A 40 7.18 2.80 3.96
CA ILE A 40 8.08 2.97 2.82
C ILE A 40 8.54 4.44 2.71
N ARG A 41 7.64 5.40 2.91
CA ARG A 41 7.95 6.85 2.92
C ARG A 41 8.83 7.28 4.09
N SER A 42 8.64 6.65 5.25
CA SER A 42 9.46 6.88 6.44
C SER A 42 10.84 6.24 6.31
N SER A 43 11.03 5.32 5.37
CA SER A 43 12.33 4.70 5.11
C SER A 43 13.28 5.71 4.47
N PRO A 44 14.57 5.73 4.85
CA PRO A 44 15.58 6.55 4.17
C PRO A 44 15.93 6.04 2.76
N LEU A 45 15.33 4.91 2.35
CA LEU A 45 15.59 4.26 1.07
C LEU A 45 14.76 4.91 -0.04
N ALA A 46 15.43 5.47 -1.05
CA ALA A 46 14.76 6.07 -2.22
C ALA A 46 14.67 5.10 -3.41
N LYS A 47 15.51 4.06 -3.46
CA LYS A 47 15.53 3.15 -4.60
C LYS A 47 14.48 2.07 -4.46
N HIS A 48 13.72 1.88 -5.54
CA HIS A 48 12.72 0.82 -5.66
C HIS A 48 13.24 -0.56 -5.23
N MET A 49 14.40 -0.97 -5.75
CA MET A 49 14.98 -2.28 -5.45
C MET A 49 15.42 -2.43 -3.99
N GLU A 50 15.91 -1.36 -3.37
CA GLU A 50 16.32 -1.37 -1.96
C GLU A 50 15.11 -1.48 -1.04
N LEU A 51 14.04 -0.74 -1.34
CA LEU A 51 12.77 -0.83 -0.63
C LEU A 51 12.14 -2.22 -0.75
N VAL A 52 12.16 -2.81 -1.95
CA VAL A 52 11.66 -4.19 -2.15
C VAL A 52 12.46 -5.20 -1.35
N ALA A 53 13.79 -5.09 -1.33
CA ALA A 53 14.65 -5.97 -0.54
C ALA A 53 14.42 -5.80 0.96
N TRP A 54 14.28 -4.56 1.44
CA TRP A 54 14.01 -4.23 2.83
C TRP A 54 12.67 -4.79 3.31
N LEU A 55 11.58 -4.58 2.55
CA LEU A 55 10.27 -5.16 2.87
C LEU A 55 10.28 -6.69 2.92
N LYS A 56 11.07 -7.32 2.05
CA LYS A 56 11.25 -8.78 2.08
C LYS A 56 12.01 -9.23 3.33
N ALA A 57 13.08 -8.51 3.70
CA ALA A 57 13.96 -8.87 4.81
C ALA A 57 13.29 -8.59 6.18
N GLU A 58 12.75 -7.40 6.37
CA GLU A 58 12.18 -6.96 7.65
C GLU A 58 10.76 -7.47 7.88
N HIS A 59 9.92 -7.48 6.84
CA HIS A 59 8.49 -7.75 6.95
C HIS A 59 8.04 -9.05 6.29
N GLY A 60 8.98 -9.81 5.70
CA GLY A 60 8.69 -11.08 5.05
C GLY A 60 7.71 -10.96 3.86
N LEU A 61 7.60 -9.76 3.25
CA LEU A 61 6.73 -9.57 2.09
C LEU A 61 7.23 -10.39 0.90
N GLY A 62 6.31 -11.02 0.18
CA GLY A 62 6.65 -11.72 -1.07
C GLY A 62 7.11 -10.76 -2.17
N HIS A 63 7.86 -11.24 -3.16
CA HIS A 63 8.40 -10.40 -4.24
C HIS A 63 7.31 -9.57 -4.95
N GLY A 64 6.19 -10.20 -5.30
CA GLY A 64 5.08 -9.50 -5.97
C GLY A 64 4.41 -8.45 -5.08
N HIS A 65 4.23 -8.73 -3.79
CA HIS A 65 3.60 -7.80 -2.84
C HIS A 65 4.51 -6.60 -2.55
N ALA A 66 5.79 -6.84 -2.29
CA ALA A 66 6.77 -5.78 -2.07
C ALA A 66 6.89 -4.88 -3.31
N ASN A 67 6.96 -5.47 -4.51
CA ASN A 67 7.04 -4.70 -5.76
C ASN A 67 5.79 -3.82 -5.98
N ALA A 68 4.59 -4.36 -5.70
CA ALA A 68 3.35 -3.63 -5.84
C ALA A 68 3.26 -2.44 -4.87
N LEU A 69 3.63 -2.64 -3.59
CA LEU A 69 3.64 -1.58 -2.58
C LEU A 69 4.61 -0.47 -2.94
N VAL A 70 5.87 -0.82 -3.21
CA VAL A 70 6.91 0.18 -3.50
C VAL A 70 6.57 0.96 -4.78
N LYS A 71 6.12 0.28 -5.83
CA LYS A 71 5.69 0.97 -7.06
C LYS A 71 4.55 1.93 -6.78
N HIS A 72 3.54 1.51 -6.01
CA HIS A 72 2.42 2.38 -5.66
C HIS A 72 2.86 3.59 -4.84
N THR A 73 3.70 3.41 -3.82
CA THR A 73 4.19 4.51 -2.99
C THR A 73 5.06 5.51 -3.76
N LEU A 74 5.93 5.01 -4.66
CA LEU A 74 6.77 5.86 -5.49
C LEU A 74 5.96 6.62 -6.54
N ASP A 75 4.96 5.98 -7.16
CA ASP A 75 4.05 6.62 -8.12
C ASP A 75 3.19 7.69 -7.44
N GLU A 76 2.66 7.42 -6.24
CA GLU A 76 1.89 8.38 -5.45
C GLU A 76 2.75 9.56 -4.95
N GLY A 77 4.00 9.31 -4.54
CA GLY A 77 4.92 10.35 -4.08
C GLY A 77 5.57 11.18 -5.20
N ALA A 78 5.49 10.73 -6.45
CA ALA A 78 5.98 11.46 -7.61
C ALA A 78 4.97 12.50 -8.16
N LYS A 79 3.77 12.57 -7.56
CA LYS A 79 2.68 13.46 -7.96
C LYS A 79 2.56 14.67 -7.05
#